data_AF-A0A8T7CQU4-F1
#
_entry.id   AF-A0A8T7CQU4-F1
#
_cell.length_a   1.000
_cell.length_b   1.000
_cell.length_c   1.000
_cell.angle_alpha   90.00
_cell.angle_beta   90.00
_cell.angle_gamma   90.00
#
_symmetry.space_group_name_H-M   'P 1'
#
loop_
_entity.id
_entity.type
_entity.pdbx_description
1 polymer ?
#
loop_
_entity_poly.entity_id
_entity_poly.type
_entity_poly.pdbx_seq_one_letter_code
_entity_poly.pdbx_strand_id
1 'polypeptide(L)'
;MSWWGKVIGGAFGFMLGGPLGALMGAALGHNFDKGMGRLSDADFRPGARERVQGAFFTATFSVMGYIAKADGKVTHDEIEIA
;
A
#
# COMPACT_ATOMS: atom_id res chain seq x y z
N MET A 1 -5.46 1.89 15.82
CA MET A 1 -5.30 2.89 16.91
C MET A 1 -3.82 3.06 17.21
N SER A 2 -3.11 3.79 16.35
CA SER A 2 -1.75 4.17 16.65
C SER A 2 -1.83 5.38 17.61
N TRP A 3 -1.22 5.24 18.79
CA TRP A 3 -1.18 6.26 19.85
C TRP A 3 0.27 6.71 20.12
N TRP A 4 1.22 6.07 19.43
CA TRP A 4 2.65 6.27 19.59
C TRP A 4 3.10 7.63 19.08
N GLY A 5 2.48 8.17 18.02
CA GLY A 5 2.79 9.50 17.51
C GLY A 5 2.47 10.59 18.54
N LYS A 6 1.37 10.47 19.27
CA LYS A 6 1.01 11.38 20.36
C LYS A 6 1.97 11.30 21.55
N VAL A 7 2.35 10.09 21.95
CA VAL A 7 3.23 9.87 23.12
C VAL A 7 4.64 10.37 22.81
N ILE A 8 5.19 10.00 21.65
CA ILE A 8 6.53 10.42 21.22
C ILE A 8 6.52 11.93 20.96
N GLY A 9 5.52 12.45 20.25
CA GLY A 9 5.38 13.87 19.97
C GLY A 9 5.21 14.70 21.24
N GLY A 10 4.39 14.23 22.19
CA GLY A 10 4.18 14.89 23.48
C GLY A 10 5.42 14.88 24.37
N ALA A 11 6.13 13.75 24.46
CA ALA A 11 7.37 13.65 25.23
C ALA A 11 8.49 14.53 24.64
N PHE A 12 8.65 14.52 23.33
CA PHE A 12 9.63 15.37 22.64
C PHE A 12 9.30 16.86 22.77
N GLY A 13 8.02 17.21 22.62
CA GLY A 13 7.53 18.56 22.84
C GLY A 13 7.74 19.02 24.28
N PHE A 14 7.53 18.14 25.27
CA PHE A 14 7.78 18.43 26.68
C PHE A 14 9.26 18.75 26.95
N MET A 15 10.18 18.00 26.33
CA MET A 15 11.61 18.21 26.50
C MET A 15 12.08 19.56 25.95
N LEU A 16 11.48 20.05 24.86
CA LEU A 16 11.84 21.30 24.20
C LEU A 16 11.20 22.55 24.80
N GLY A 17 9.97 22.43 25.33
CA GLY A 17 9.18 23.59 25.73
C GLY A 17 8.32 23.39 26.97
N GLY A 18 8.58 22.35 27.76
CA GLY A 18 7.81 22.04 28.96
C GLY A 18 6.35 21.71 28.67
N PRO A 19 5.41 21.99 29.59
CA PRO A 19 4.01 21.60 29.45
C PRO A 19 3.34 22.12 28.16
N LEU A 20 3.67 23.35 27.72
CA LEU A 20 3.14 23.93 26.48
C LEU A 20 3.69 23.22 25.24
N GLY A 21 4.98 22.90 25.25
CA GLY A 21 5.60 22.11 24.20
C GLY A 21 4.99 20.70 24.10
N ALA A 22 4.63 20.08 25.23
CA ALA A 22 3.98 18.77 25.25
C ALA A 22 2.61 18.77 24.55
N LEU A 23 1.79 19.80 24.80
CA LEU A 23 0.48 19.95 24.16
C LEU A 23 0.63 20.13 22.64
N MET A 24 1.56 20.98 22.22
CA MET A 24 1.84 21.21 20.80
C MET A 24 2.41 19.96 20.12
N GLY A 25 3.35 19.29 20.76
CA GLY A 25 3.95 18.05 20.28
C GLY A 25 2.95 16.89 20.18
N ALA A 26 2.05 16.75 21.15
CA ALA A 26 0.97 15.75 21.09
C ALA A 26 -0.04 16.05 19.97
N ALA A 27 -0.35 17.33 19.72
CA ALA A 27 -1.23 17.75 18.63
C ALA A 27 -0.62 17.47 17.25
N LEU A 28 0.68 17.72 17.07
CA LEU A 28 1.42 17.36 15.85
C LEU A 28 1.51 15.84 15.68
N GLY A 29 1.83 15.12 16.77
CA GLY A 29 1.88 13.66 16.79
C GLY A 29 0.55 12.97 16.44
N HIS A 30 -0.59 13.57 16.83
CA HIS A 30 -1.92 13.08 16.46
C HIS A 30 -2.19 13.13 14.96
N ASN A 31 -1.69 14.16 14.27
CA ASN A 31 -1.81 14.25 12.81
C ASN A 31 -0.94 13.20 12.12
N PHE A 32 0.25 12.93 12.67
CA PHE A 32 1.14 11.90 12.18
C PHE A 32 0.54 10.48 12.33
N ASP A 33 -0.05 10.18 13.49
CA ASP A 33 -0.81 8.94 13.72
C ASP A 33 -1.97 8.76 12.72
N LYS A 34 -2.75 9.83 12.46
CA LYS A 34 -3.85 9.79 11.49
C LYS A 34 -3.38 9.62 10.05
N GLY A 35 -2.26 10.25 9.68
CA GLY A 35 -1.67 10.13 8.34
C GLY A 35 -1.13 8.72 8.09
N MET A 36 -0.39 8.18 9.04
CA MET A 36 0.17 6.83 8.98
C MET A 36 -0.94 5.76 8.95
N GLY A 37 -1.97 5.92 9.77
CA GLY A 37 -3.13 5.02 9.79
C GLY A 37 -3.85 4.94 8.44
N ARG A 38 -3.95 6.05 7.70
CA ARG A 38 -4.53 6.06 6.36
C ARG A 38 -3.67 5.37 5.30
N LEU A 39 -2.35 5.49 5.41
CA LEU A 39 -1.41 4.80 4.52
C LEU A 39 -1.42 3.30 4.80
N SER A 40 -1.38 2.90 6.07
CA SER A 40 -1.52 1.50 6.47
C SER A 40 -2.89 0.94 6.06
N ASP A 41 -4.00 1.66 6.29
CA ASP A 41 -5.33 1.19 5.87
C ASP A 41 -5.44 1.00 4.37
N ALA A 42 -4.70 1.75 3.54
CA ALA A 42 -4.67 1.55 2.09
C ALA A 42 -4.00 0.22 1.69
N ASP A 43 -2.91 -0.15 2.37
CA ASP A 43 -2.19 -1.42 2.15
C ASP A 43 -2.89 -2.63 2.80
N PHE A 44 -3.63 -2.42 3.89
CA PHE A 44 -4.29 -3.49 4.65
C PHE A 44 -5.78 -3.68 4.35
N ARG A 45 -6.36 -3.03 3.33
CA ARG A 45 -7.77 -3.31 2.96
C ARG A 45 -7.89 -4.80 2.61
N PRO A 46 -8.75 -5.57 3.29
CA PRO A 46 -9.00 -6.95 2.91
C PRO A 46 -9.39 -7.00 1.42
N GLY A 47 -8.76 -7.87 0.64
CA GLY A 47 -8.98 -7.94 -0.80
C GLY A 47 -8.09 -7.01 -1.66
N ALA A 48 -7.29 -6.11 -1.09
CA ALA A 48 -6.38 -5.27 -1.90
C ALA A 48 -5.33 -6.12 -2.61
N ARG A 49 -4.73 -7.07 -1.90
CA ARG A 49 -3.74 -7.99 -2.46
C ARG A 49 -4.35 -8.90 -3.51
N GLU A 50 -5.52 -9.46 -3.23
CA GLU A 50 -6.26 -10.33 -4.16
C GLU A 50 -6.65 -9.57 -5.43
N ARG A 51 -7.10 -8.31 -5.33
CA ARG A 51 -7.40 -7.47 -6.50
C ARG A 51 -6.16 -7.20 -7.35
N VAL A 52 -5.04 -6.84 -6.72
CA VAL A 52 -3.77 -6.58 -7.43
C VAL A 52 -3.27 -7.85 -8.13
N GLN A 53 -3.32 -8.99 -7.45
CA GLN A 53 -2.95 -10.29 -8.01
C GLN A 53 -3.87 -10.67 -9.18
N GLY A 54 -5.18 -10.49 -9.05
CA GLY A 54 -6.14 -10.77 -10.12
C GLY A 54 -5.93 -9.88 -11.34
N ALA A 55 -5.70 -8.58 -11.13
CA ALA A 55 -5.39 -7.65 -12.21
C ALA A 55 -4.07 -8.01 -12.92
N PHE A 56 -3.03 -8.34 -12.16
CA PHE A 56 -1.75 -8.79 -12.69
C PHE A 56 -1.91 -10.07 -13.51
N PHE A 57 -2.52 -11.09 -12.95
CA PHE A 57 -2.78 -12.36 -13.62
C PHE A 57 -3.55 -12.15 -14.94
N THR A 58 -4.65 -11.38 -14.88
CA THR A 58 -5.48 -11.09 -16.05
C THR A 58 -4.69 -10.37 -17.13
N ALA A 59 -3.93 -9.34 -16.76
CA ALA A 59 -3.13 -8.58 -17.71
C ALA A 59 -2.04 -9.45 -18.34
N THR A 60 -1.28 -10.19 -17.54
CA THR A 60 -0.21 -11.06 -18.03
C THR A 60 -0.75 -12.17 -18.93
N PHE A 61 -1.82 -12.88 -18.53
CA PHE A 61 -2.45 -13.90 -19.37
C PHE A 61 -2.99 -13.32 -20.68
N SER A 62 -3.61 -12.15 -20.62
CA SER A 62 -4.11 -11.47 -21.83
C SER A 62 -2.97 -11.14 -22.79
N VAL A 63 -1.87 -10.57 -22.28
CA VAL A 63 -0.67 -10.26 -23.09
C VAL A 63 -0.06 -11.52 -23.69
N MET A 64 0.09 -12.60 -22.91
CA MET A 64 0.59 -13.87 -23.43
C MET A 64 -0.31 -14.42 -24.55
N GLY A 65 -1.63 -14.35 -24.39
CA GLY A 65 -2.58 -14.76 -25.43
C GLY A 65 -2.50 -13.94 -26.71
N TYR A 66 -2.31 -12.62 -26.59
CA TYR A 66 -2.08 -11.76 -27.76
C TYR A 66 -0.75 -12.07 -28.45
N ILE A 67 0.31 -12.34 -27.69
CA ILE A 67 1.62 -12.73 -28.23
C ILE A 67 1.51 -14.07 -28.96
N ALA A 68 0.85 -15.06 -28.34
CA ALA A 68 0.63 -16.38 -28.95
C ALA A 68 -0.16 -16.31 -30.26
N LYS A 69 -0.98 -15.27 -30.45
CA LYS A 69 -1.78 -15.04 -31.66
C LYS A 69 -1.29 -13.84 -32.48
N ALA A 70 -0.04 -13.44 -32.33
CA ALA A 70 0.47 -12.23 -32.99
C ALA A 70 0.44 -12.32 -34.52
N ASP A 71 0.54 -13.53 -35.09
CA ASP A 71 0.47 -13.81 -36.54
C ASP A 71 -0.98 -14.04 -37.05
N GLY A 72 -1.97 -13.99 -36.16
CA GLY A 72 -3.39 -14.18 -36.47
C GLY A 72 -3.91 -15.60 -36.27
N LYS A 73 -3.08 -16.58 -35.94
CA LYS A 73 -3.52 -17.95 -35.60
C LYS A 73 -2.70 -18.51 -34.44
N VAL A 74 -3.09 -19.68 -33.95
CA VAL A 74 -2.26 -20.47 -33.01
C VAL A 74 -2.20 -21.86 -33.63
N THR A 75 -1.00 -22.34 -33.86
CA THR A 75 -0.69 -23.61 -34.53
C THR A 75 -0.50 -24.74 -33.52
N HIS A 76 -0.55 -25.99 -33.97
CA HIS A 76 -0.36 -27.15 -33.09
C HIS A 76 1.08 -27.20 -32.57
N ASP A 77 2.06 -26.88 -33.42
CA ASP A 77 3.48 -26.82 -33.05
C ASP A 77 3.71 -25.81 -31.92
N GLU A 78 3.03 -24.65 -31.95
CA GLU A 78 3.09 -23.65 -30.87
C GLU A 78 2.46 -24.13 -29.56
N ILE A 79 1.41 -24.97 -29.63
CA ILE A 79 0.78 -25.57 -28.46
C ILE A 79 1.65 -26.69 -27.88
N GLU A 80 2.37 -27.44 -28.71
CA GLU A 80 3.25 -28.52 -28.27
C GLU A 80 4.50 -28.02 -27.53
N ILE A 81 4.94 -26.80 -27.84
CA ILE A 81 6.12 -26.16 -27.22
C ILE A 81 5.75 -25.39 -25.92
N ALA A 82 4.48 -25.02 -25.74
CA ALA A 82 3.99 -24.23 -24.60
C ALA A 82 3.90 -25.05 -23.29
#